data_AF-A0A1F3LG82-F1
#
_entry.id   AF-A0A1F3LG82-F1
#
_cell.length_a   1.000
_cell.length_b   1.000
_cell.length_c   1.000
_cell.angle_alpha   90.00
_cell.angle_beta   90.00
_cell.angle_gamma   90.00
#
_symmetry.space_group_name_H-M   'P 1'
#
loop_
_entity.id
_entity.type
_entity.pdbx_description
1 polymer ?
#
loop_
_entity_poly.entity_id
_entity_poly.type
_entity_poly.pdbx_seq_one_letter_code
_entity_poly.pdbx_strand_id
1 'polypeptide(L)'
;MKKTLLFLLVFSFSFIYCYPQSKKTNENNQIKKELIDSIVKLKNQIHFLENKLTLSDSVFGSKINLLVQSLDSTKKSIDDSRLRESLTSAESTIDKLDSMIDSFAVLYTVISIVIILLTVGIPIIFQQLAIKPMKEEIRIDHENITTELKNIYELKIDLREKQIDLEQKVHKSIQNIDSEKNGMFDQIKKEFDSKFIDYLNKNKQEAIDQALINLISEKKEFQSKAINYIALTPNVDFTDEQLFKISRILREQKIDLDKSETLSNKLASIESEYSDDFFSSLPVLEKINSKNTRLDGYNYYAKVGIKNKEKEFISLILSENPTQDYIELIDWFRSSHQTEIISIINFEKLNDKGIIDIKAVYEKLTNWCYFEKYKKEIEQSLLYYKYGELSAV
;
A
#
# COMPACT_ATOMS: atom_id res chain seq x y z
N MET A 1 -51.34 55.69 -18.41
CA MET A 1 -51.50 55.09 -19.76
C MET A 1 -50.20 54.88 -20.53
N LYS A 2 -49.23 55.82 -20.57
CA LYS A 2 -47.99 55.64 -21.37
C LYS A 2 -47.10 54.45 -20.96
N LYS A 3 -47.01 54.11 -19.67
CA LYS A 3 -46.18 52.97 -19.18
C LYS A 3 -46.78 51.60 -19.54
N THR A 4 -48.11 51.47 -19.52
CA THR A 4 -48.82 50.23 -19.88
C THR A 4 -48.71 49.93 -21.37
N LEU A 5 -48.68 50.97 -22.22
CA LEU A 5 -48.49 50.84 -23.66
C LEU A 5 -47.08 50.35 -24.02
N LEU A 6 -46.06 50.84 -23.30
CA LEU A 6 -44.66 50.43 -23.47
C LEU A 6 -44.45 48.96 -23.04
N PHE A 7 -45.11 48.52 -21.96
CA PHE A 7 -45.04 47.14 -21.49
C PHE A 7 -45.70 46.17 -22.48
N LEU A 8 -46.83 46.54 -23.08
CA LEU A 8 -47.51 45.75 -24.13
C LEU A 8 -46.68 45.64 -25.42
N LEU A 9 -45.92 46.68 -25.77
CA LEU A 9 -45.02 46.69 -26.93
C LEU A 9 -43.80 45.79 -26.71
N VAL A 10 -43.20 45.80 -25.51
CA VAL A 10 -42.07 44.92 -25.17
C VAL A 10 -42.52 43.45 -25.08
N PHE A 11 -43.72 43.19 -24.54
CA PHE A 11 -44.24 41.82 -24.39
C PHE A 11 -44.62 41.16 -25.73
N SER A 12 -45.12 41.95 -26.69
CA SER A 12 -45.48 41.46 -28.03
C SER A 12 -44.27 41.15 -28.92
N PHE A 13 -43.16 41.89 -28.78
CA PHE A 13 -41.91 41.59 -29.50
C PHE A 13 -41.15 40.40 -28.92
N SER A 14 -41.29 40.14 -27.62
CA SER A 14 -40.59 39.03 -26.95
C SER A 14 -41.14 37.65 -27.33
N PHE A 15 -42.41 37.57 -27.76
CA PHE A 15 -43.05 36.32 -28.18
C PHE A 15 -42.63 35.85 -29.58
N ILE A 16 -42.09 36.74 -30.42
CA ILE A 16 -41.71 36.43 -31.82
C ILE A 16 -40.36 35.67 -31.90
N TYR A 17 -39.54 35.70 -30.84
CA TYR A 17 -38.18 35.16 -30.86
C TYR A 17 -37.96 33.82 -30.15
N CYS A 18 -38.99 33.21 -29.55
CA CYS A 18 -38.84 32.02 -28.69
C CYS A 18 -39.59 30.75 -29.14
N TYR A 19 -39.90 30.56 -30.42
CA TYR A 19 -40.39 29.27 -30.93
C TYR A 19 -39.51 28.73 -32.06
N PRO A 20 -38.77 27.62 -31.84
CA PRO A 20 -38.02 26.95 -32.89
C PRO A 20 -38.88 25.96 -33.69
N GLN A 21 -38.71 26.06 -35.01
CA GLN A 21 -38.95 25.12 -36.12
C GLN A 21 -39.97 23.96 -35.98
N SER A 22 -40.86 23.82 -36.96
CA SER A 22 -40.83 22.68 -37.92
C SER A 22 -42.07 22.65 -38.84
N LYS A 23 -41.93 21.90 -39.94
CA LYS A 23 -42.91 21.66 -41.02
C LYS A 23 -44.21 20.98 -40.51
N LYS A 24 -45.39 21.56 -40.84
CA LYS A 24 -46.46 20.97 -41.68
C LYS A 24 -47.74 21.83 -41.69
N THR A 25 -47.83 22.67 -42.71
CA THR A 25 -48.93 23.01 -43.65
C THR A 25 -50.44 22.88 -43.34
N ASN A 26 -50.96 22.80 -42.10
CA ASN A 26 -52.41 22.98 -41.88
C ASN A 26 -52.83 23.87 -40.70
N GLU A 27 -51.98 24.08 -39.69
CA GLU A 27 -52.31 24.97 -38.54
C GLU A 27 -52.15 26.48 -38.86
N ASN A 28 -51.41 26.82 -39.92
CA ASN A 28 -51.09 28.21 -40.27
C ASN A 28 -52.32 29.01 -40.79
N ASN A 29 -53.34 28.32 -41.30
CA ASN A 29 -54.57 28.95 -41.76
C ASN A 29 -55.52 29.31 -40.62
N GLN A 30 -55.49 28.56 -39.51
CA GLN A 30 -56.31 28.85 -38.33
C GLN A 30 -55.78 30.07 -37.57
N ILE A 31 -54.44 30.17 -37.42
CA ILE A 31 -53.79 31.34 -36.80
C ILE A 31 -54.03 32.61 -37.62
N LYS A 32 -53.98 32.54 -38.95
CA LYS A 32 -54.33 33.69 -39.82
C LYS A 32 -55.77 34.15 -39.65
N LYS A 33 -56.72 33.22 -39.46
CA LYS A 33 -58.14 33.55 -39.25
C LYS A 33 -58.37 34.26 -37.91
N GLU A 34 -57.77 33.75 -36.82
CA GLU A 34 -57.87 34.36 -35.49
C GLU A 34 -57.22 35.76 -35.43
N LEU A 35 -56.14 35.98 -36.17
CA LEU A 35 -55.49 37.29 -36.26
C LEU A 35 -56.40 38.32 -36.96
N ILE A 36 -57.06 37.92 -38.05
CA ILE A 36 -57.98 38.79 -38.79
C ILE A 36 -59.21 39.13 -37.93
N ASP A 37 -59.80 38.16 -37.24
CA ASP A 37 -60.94 38.39 -36.34
C ASP A 37 -60.58 39.34 -35.19
N SER A 38 -59.36 39.22 -34.66
CA SER A 38 -58.84 40.12 -33.62
C SER A 38 -58.66 41.55 -34.11
N ILE A 39 -58.16 41.73 -35.34
CA ILE A 39 -58.00 43.05 -35.98
C ILE A 39 -59.37 43.72 -36.19
N VAL A 40 -60.37 42.97 -36.66
CA VAL A 40 -61.74 43.47 -36.86
C VAL A 40 -62.35 43.92 -35.52
N LYS A 41 -62.18 43.11 -34.46
CA LYS A 41 -62.68 43.44 -33.12
C LYS A 41 -62.03 44.72 -32.57
N LEU A 42 -60.72 44.89 -32.79
CA LEU A 42 -59.99 46.09 -32.36
C LEU A 42 -60.48 47.35 -33.10
N LYS A 43 -60.72 47.24 -34.42
CA LYS A 43 -61.21 48.35 -35.25
C LYS A 43 -62.59 48.83 -34.80
N ASN A 44 -63.48 47.90 -34.43
CA ASN A 44 -64.81 48.24 -33.90
C ASN A 44 -64.74 48.92 -32.52
N GLN A 45 -63.79 48.52 -31.66
CA GLN A 45 -63.57 49.19 -30.38
C GLN A 45 -63.03 50.61 -30.52
N ILE A 46 -62.14 50.85 -31.48
CA ILE A 46 -61.64 52.20 -31.79
C ILE A 46 -62.80 53.09 -32.28
N HIS A 47 -63.64 52.59 -33.19
CA HIS A 47 -64.79 53.36 -33.68
C HIS A 47 -65.81 53.68 -32.57
N PHE A 48 -66.03 52.75 -31.63
CA PHE A 48 -66.89 52.99 -30.47
C PHE A 48 -66.32 54.06 -29.52
N LEU A 49 -65.00 54.13 -29.35
CA LEU A 49 -64.34 55.14 -28.53
C LEU A 49 -64.39 56.53 -29.19
N GLU A 50 -64.22 56.62 -30.51
CA GLU A 50 -64.36 57.87 -31.25
C GLU A 50 -65.78 58.45 -31.15
N ASN A 51 -66.82 57.61 -31.21
CA ASN A 51 -68.22 58.03 -31.03
C ASN A 51 -68.55 58.48 -29.60
N LYS A 52 -67.84 57.99 -28.58
CA LYS A 52 -68.01 58.48 -27.19
C LYS A 52 -67.32 59.82 -26.96
N LEU A 53 -66.24 60.11 -27.68
CA LEU A 53 -65.52 61.38 -27.56
C LEU A 53 -66.35 62.54 -28.16
N THR A 54 -66.97 62.33 -29.33
CA THR A 54 -67.84 63.31 -29.99
C THR A 54 -69.13 63.61 -29.21
N LEU A 55 -69.59 62.69 -28.37
CA LEU A 55 -70.75 62.89 -27.49
C LEU A 55 -70.42 63.71 -26.22
N SER A 56 -69.15 63.79 -25.83
CA SER A 56 -68.71 64.56 -24.65
C SER A 56 -68.56 66.06 -24.95
N ASP A 57 -68.16 66.41 -26.17
CA ASP A 57 -67.99 67.81 -26.59
C ASP A 57 -69.32 68.53 -26.84
N SER A 58 -70.41 67.78 -27.14
CA SER A 58 -71.75 68.36 -27.33
C SER A 58 -72.50 68.66 -26.02
N VAL A 59 -72.10 68.07 -24.89
CA VAL A 59 -72.74 68.27 -23.58
C VAL A 59 -72.19 69.50 -22.85
N PHE A 60 -70.99 69.96 -23.19
CA PHE A 60 -70.39 71.17 -22.59
C PHE A 60 -70.87 72.49 -23.22
N GLY A 61 -71.41 72.47 -24.44
CA GLY A 61 -71.94 73.67 -25.12
C GLY A 61 -73.36 74.09 -24.69
N SER A 62 -74.16 73.20 -24.09
CA SER A 62 -75.60 73.44 -23.85
C SER A 62 -75.94 74.05 -22.48
N LYS A 63 -75.00 74.05 -21.51
CA LYS A 63 -75.24 74.62 -20.16
C LYS A 63 -74.97 76.13 -20.04
N ILE A 64 -74.31 76.74 -21.02
CA ILE A 64 -73.99 78.19 -21.01
C ILE A 64 -75.17 79.04 -21.53
N ASN A 65 -76.07 78.48 -22.36
CA ASN A 65 -77.24 79.20 -22.88
C ASN A 65 -78.43 79.26 -21.91
N LEU A 66 -78.43 78.50 -20.80
CA LEU A 66 -79.51 78.53 -19.80
C LEU A 66 -79.31 79.57 -18.69
N LEU A 67 -78.13 80.18 -18.60
CA LEU A 67 -77.82 81.24 -17.62
C LEU A 67 -78.10 82.67 -18.13
N VAL A 68 -78.34 82.84 -19.43
CA VAL A 68 -78.61 84.14 -20.06
C VAL A 68 -80.12 84.49 -20.07
N GLN A 69 -81.01 83.52 -19.84
CA GLN A 69 -82.46 83.73 -19.85
C GLN A 69 -83.11 84.04 -18.49
N SER A 70 -82.39 83.96 -17.37
CA SER A 70 -82.94 84.21 -16.03
C SER A 70 -82.61 85.60 -15.45
N LEU A 71 -81.88 86.46 -16.16
CA LEU A 71 -81.46 87.77 -15.67
C LEU A 71 -82.36 88.95 -16.09
N ASP A 72 -83.28 88.76 -17.04
CA ASP A 72 -84.03 89.86 -17.68
C ASP A 72 -85.38 90.21 -17.01
N SER A 73 -85.78 89.48 -15.96
CA SER A 73 -87.14 89.59 -15.40
C SER A 73 -87.23 90.18 -14.00
N THR A 74 -86.15 90.73 -13.45
CA THR A 74 -86.20 91.34 -12.12
C THR A 74 -85.63 92.75 -12.11
N LYS A 75 -86.55 93.67 -11.79
CA LYS A 75 -86.29 94.91 -11.04
C LYS A 75 -86.16 96.21 -11.84
N LYS A 76 -87.27 96.52 -12.51
CA LYS A 76 -87.78 97.89 -12.59
C LYS A 76 -88.55 98.23 -11.29
N SER A 77 -88.27 99.41 -10.76
CA SER A 77 -88.88 100.09 -9.60
C SER A 77 -88.42 99.60 -8.22
N ILE A 78 -87.67 100.43 -7.49
CA ILE A 78 -87.97 100.88 -6.11
C ILE A 78 -87.07 102.08 -5.78
N ASP A 79 -87.71 103.05 -5.14
CA ASP A 79 -87.38 104.45 -4.90
C ASP A 79 -86.07 104.80 -4.17
N ASP A 80 -85.60 106.00 -4.51
CA ASP A 80 -84.25 106.55 -4.34
C ASP A 80 -84.05 107.36 -3.04
N SER A 81 -84.45 106.81 -1.90
CA SER A 81 -84.21 107.50 -0.60
C SER A 81 -83.73 106.61 0.55
N ARG A 82 -83.80 105.27 0.45
CA ARG A 82 -83.26 104.34 1.45
C ARG A 82 -81.84 103.82 1.15
N LEU A 83 -81.34 103.96 -0.08
CA LEU A 83 -80.05 103.40 -0.49
C LEU A 83 -78.84 104.10 0.17
N ARG A 84 -78.98 105.39 0.51
CA ARG A 84 -77.89 106.19 1.09
C ARG A 84 -77.53 105.80 2.53
N GLU A 85 -78.47 105.24 3.28
CA GLU A 85 -78.25 104.79 4.67
C GLU A 85 -77.65 103.37 4.72
N SER A 86 -77.89 102.55 3.68
CA SER A 86 -77.34 101.19 3.57
C SER A 86 -75.89 101.15 3.09
N LEU A 87 -75.44 102.13 2.30
CA LEU A 87 -74.09 102.17 1.75
C LEU A 87 -73.01 102.39 2.83
N THR A 88 -73.30 103.21 3.85
CA THR A 88 -72.37 103.44 4.98
C THR A 88 -72.23 102.22 5.89
N SER A 89 -73.27 101.39 6.00
CA SER A 89 -73.23 100.15 6.78
C SER A 89 -72.45 99.03 6.06
N ALA A 90 -72.57 98.95 4.72
CA ALA A 90 -71.86 97.99 3.90
C ALA A 90 -70.34 98.24 3.86
N GLU A 91 -69.92 99.51 3.78
CA GLU A 91 -68.50 99.90 3.80
C GLU A 91 -67.81 99.44 5.08
N SER A 92 -68.44 99.64 6.25
CA SER A 92 -67.92 99.16 7.54
C SER A 92 -67.85 97.63 7.70
N THR A 93 -68.58 96.89 6.86
CA THR A 93 -68.59 95.41 6.88
C THR A 93 -67.50 94.84 5.97
N ILE A 94 -67.23 95.50 4.85
CA ILE A 94 -66.15 95.15 3.91
C ILE A 94 -64.78 95.36 4.59
N ASP A 95 -64.58 96.48 5.28
CA ASP A 95 -63.33 96.76 6.01
C ASP A 95 -63.05 95.71 7.12
N LYS A 96 -64.11 95.21 7.77
CA LYS A 96 -63.98 94.12 8.77
C LYS A 96 -63.63 92.78 8.13
N LEU A 97 -64.18 92.47 6.95
CA LEU A 97 -63.90 91.25 6.20
C LEU A 97 -62.46 91.22 5.68
N ASP A 98 -61.94 92.33 5.17
CA ASP A 98 -60.54 92.43 4.73
C ASP A 98 -59.57 92.23 5.92
N SER A 99 -59.89 92.78 7.10
CA SER A 99 -59.08 92.51 8.30
C SER A 99 -59.12 91.03 8.75
N MET A 100 -60.23 90.33 8.53
CA MET A 100 -60.32 88.89 8.80
C MET A 100 -59.47 88.08 7.81
N ILE A 101 -59.51 88.42 6.52
CA ILE A 101 -58.73 87.71 5.48
C ILE A 101 -57.23 87.82 5.75
N ASP A 102 -56.74 89.01 6.11
CA ASP A 102 -55.33 89.20 6.48
C ASP A 102 -54.94 88.38 7.72
N SER A 103 -55.82 88.30 8.72
CA SER A 103 -55.57 87.47 9.91
C SER A 103 -55.49 85.97 9.60
N PHE A 104 -56.28 85.47 8.65
CA PHE A 104 -56.23 84.07 8.20
C PHE A 104 -54.98 83.78 7.37
N ALA A 105 -54.52 84.71 6.53
CA ALA A 105 -53.30 84.56 5.76
C ALA A 105 -52.06 84.42 6.67
N VAL A 106 -52.00 85.22 7.75
CA VAL A 106 -50.96 85.10 8.78
C VAL A 106 -51.05 83.75 9.49
N LEU A 107 -52.25 83.31 9.89
CA LEU A 107 -52.46 82.02 10.54
C LEU A 107 -52.00 80.85 9.63
N TYR A 108 -52.35 80.88 8.35
CA TYR A 108 -52.00 79.84 7.38
C TYR A 108 -50.48 79.77 7.14
N THR A 109 -49.81 80.93 7.14
CA THR A 109 -48.36 81.02 7.02
C THR A 109 -47.67 80.40 8.24
N VAL A 110 -48.16 80.70 9.45
CA VAL A 110 -47.64 80.11 10.70
C VAL A 110 -47.84 78.60 10.72
N ILE A 111 -49.03 78.10 10.36
CA ILE A 111 -49.32 76.66 10.29
C ILE A 111 -48.44 75.97 9.25
N SER A 112 -48.24 76.59 8.07
CA SER A 112 -47.40 76.03 7.01
C SER A 112 -45.93 75.93 7.44
N ILE A 113 -45.41 76.94 8.14
CA ILE A 113 -44.05 76.91 8.71
C ILE A 113 -43.93 75.77 9.74
N VAL A 114 -44.94 75.59 10.61
CA VAL A 114 -44.96 74.49 11.59
C VAL A 114 -44.99 73.13 10.89
N ILE A 115 -45.80 72.96 9.85
CA ILE A 115 -45.84 71.71 9.07
C ILE A 115 -44.48 71.44 8.42
N ILE A 116 -43.84 72.44 7.79
CA ILE A 116 -42.50 72.28 7.19
C ILE A 116 -41.46 71.89 8.25
N LEU A 117 -41.48 72.54 9.41
CA LEU A 117 -40.60 72.21 10.54
C LEU A 117 -40.83 70.78 11.05
N LEU A 118 -42.07 70.30 11.11
CA LEU A 118 -42.37 68.91 11.49
C LEU A 118 -41.93 67.93 10.40
N THR A 119 -42.18 68.26 9.12
CA THR A 119 -41.91 67.37 7.98
C THR A 119 -40.40 67.21 7.73
N VAL A 120 -39.60 68.24 7.99
CA VAL A 120 -38.14 68.20 7.83
C VAL A 120 -37.42 67.90 9.14
N GLY A 121 -37.89 68.48 10.24
CA GLY A 121 -37.26 68.35 11.56
C GLY A 121 -37.42 66.95 12.15
N ILE A 122 -38.61 66.34 12.07
CA ILE A 122 -38.83 64.99 12.63
C ILE A 122 -37.91 63.96 11.96
N PRO A 123 -37.80 63.85 10.62
CA PRO A 123 -36.87 62.89 10.00
C PRO A 123 -35.41 63.11 10.38
N ILE A 124 -34.96 64.37 10.48
CA ILE A 124 -33.56 64.68 10.87
C ILE A 124 -33.31 64.23 12.31
N ILE A 125 -34.23 64.54 13.24
CA ILE A 125 -34.13 64.14 14.65
C ILE A 125 -34.17 62.61 14.75
N PHE A 126 -35.08 61.94 14.05
CA PHE A 126 -35.19 60.48 14.05
C PHE A 126 -33.94 59.82 13.46
N GLN A 127 -33.36 60.41 12.42
CA GLN A 127 -32.15 59.91 11.79
C GLN A 127 -30.92 60.07 12.70
N GLN A 128 -30.80 61.18 13.43
CA GLN A 128 -29.68 61.42 14.34
C GLN A 128 -29.82 60.68 15.68
N LEU A 129 -31.01 60.62 16.26
CA LEU A 129 -31.24 60.08 17.61
C LEU A 129 -31.64 58.61 17.64
N ALA A 130 -32.29 58.08 16.59
CA ALA A 130 -32.72 56.68 16.58
C ALA A 130 -31.88 55.85 15.60
N ILE A 131 -31.82 56.25 14.32
CA ILE A 131 -31.21 55.41 13.27
C ILE A 131 -29.69 55.32 13.41
N LYS A 132 -29.01 56.45 13.67
CA LYS A 132 -27.55 56.48 13.78
C LYS A 132 -27.00 55.66 14.96
N PRO A 133 -27.49 55.83 16.21
CA PRO A 133 -27.01 54.99 17.32
C PRO A 133 -27.39 53.52 17.12
N MET A 134 -28.59 53.20 16.62
CA MET A 134 -28.99 51.82 16.34
C MET A 134 -28.10 51.16 15.28
N LYS A 135 -27.71 51.87 14.22
CA LYS A 135 -26.75 51.36 13.23
C LYS A 135 -25.37 51.10 13.83
N GLU A 136 -24.95 51.96 14.74
CA GLU A 136 -23.64 51.81 15.40
C GLU A 136 -23.65 50.63 16.37
N GLU A 137 -24.73 50.43 17.12
CA GLU A 137 -24.92 49.27 18.00
C GLU A 137 -24.96 47.96 17.21
N ILE A 138 -25.70 47.90 16.10
CA ILE A 138 -25.71 46.74 15.18
C ILE A 138 -24.31 46.48 14.60
N ARG A 139 -23.55 47.54 14.29
CA ARG A 139 -22.18 47.41 13.76
C ARG A 139 -21.24 46.82 14.82
N ILE A 140 -21.33 47.30 16.06
CA ILE A 140 -20.55 46.78 17.19
C ILE A 140 -20.91 45.33 17.46
N ASP A 141 -22.20 44.97 17.48
CA ASP A 141 -22.65 43.59 17.65
C ASP A 141 -22.14 42.68 16.53
N HIS A 142 -22.19 43.13 15.28
CA HIS A 142 -21.66 42.38 14.15
C HIS A 142 -20.13 42.21 14.23
N GLU A 143 -19.39 43.25 14.63
CA GLU A 143 -17.94 43.18 14.87
C GLU A 143 -17.60 42.21 16.03
N ASN A 144 -18.39 42.21 17.10
CA ASN A 144 -18.24 41.27 18.21
C ASN A 144 -18.50 39.82 17.78
N ILE A 145 -19.62 39.57 17.09
CA ILE A 145 -19.99 38.24 16.57
C ILE A 145 -18.93 37.72 15.60
N THR A 146 -18.45 38.58 14.69
CA THR A 146 -17.41 38.17 13.73
C THR A 146 -16.08 37.86 14.42
N THR A 147 -15.73 38.61 15.47
CA THR A 147 -14.55 38.34 16.30
C THR A 147 -14.69 37.03 17.08
N GLU A 148 -15.84 36.77 17.71
CA GLU A 148 -16.12 35.51 18.40
C GLU A 148 -16.07 34.32 17.45
N LEU A 149 -16.69 34.43 16.27
CA LEU A 149 -16.62 33.39 15.24
C LEU A 149 -15.18 33.11 14.81
N LYS A 150 -14.38 34.16 14.58
CA LYS A 150 -12.96 34.01 14.25
C LYS A 150 -12.20 33.26 15.35
N ASN A 151 -12.40 33.63 16.60
CA ASN A 151 -11.78 32.95 17.74
C ASN A 151 -12.21 31.47 17.85
N ILE A 152 -13.48 31.16 17.58
CA ILE A 152 -13.98 29.78 17.54
C ILE A 152 -13.32 28.99 16.41
N TYR A 153 -13.16 29.59 15.22
CA TYR A 153 -12.47 28.94 14.10
C TYR A 153 -10.99 28.68 14.41
N GLU A 154 -10.28 29.65 14.99
CA GLU A 154 -8.89 29.49 15.40
C GLU A 154 -8.73 28.39 16.46
N LEU A 155 -9.60 28.37 17.48
CA LEU A 155 -9.62 27.32 18.51
C LEU A 155 -9.89 25.93 17.89
N LYS A 156 -10.80 25.85 16.92
CA LYS A 156 -11.12 24.59 16.23
C LYS A 156 -9.94 24.08 15.40
N ILE A 157 -9.16 24.98 14.79
CA ILE A 157 -7.93 24.63 14.06
C ILE A 157 -6.88 24.09 15.04
N ASP A 158 -6.60 24.80 16.15
CA ASP A 158 -5.64 24.35 17.17
C ASP A 158 -6.02 22.98 17.77
N LEU A 159 -7.30 22.77 18.08
CA LEU A 159 -7.78 21.47 18.57
C LEU A 159 -7.58 20.36 17.52
N ARG A 160 -7.78 20.66 16.24
CA ARG A 160 -7.59 19.69 15.16
C ARG A 160 -6.11 19.35 14.97
N GLU A 161 -5.21 20.33 15.06
CA GLU A 161 -3.77 20.11 15.01
C GLU A 161 -3.29 19.25 16.18
N LYS A 162 -3.77 19.52 17.40
CA LYS A 162 -3.50 18.69 18.58
C LYS A 162 -4.03 17.27 18.44
N GLN A 163 -5.21 17.10 17.85
CA GLN A 163 -5.77 15.77 17.57
C GLN A 163 -4.89 15.00 16.58
N ILE A 164 -4.44 15.64 15.50
CA ILE A 164 -3.56 15.01 14.50
C ILE A 164 -2.21 14.61 15.13
N ASP A 165 -1.60 15.48 15.92
CA ASP A 165 -0.34 15.16 16.64
C ASP A 165 -0.54 13.97 17.59
N LEU A 166 -1.66 13.91 18.31
CA LEU A 166 -1.99 12.79 19.17
C LEU A 166 -2.19 11.49 18.38
N GLU A 167 -2.92 11.53 17.27
CA GLU A 167 -3.12 10.38 16.38
C GLU A 167 -1.80 9.86 15.81
N GLN A 168 -0.88 10.76 15.41
CA GLN A 168 0.46 10.39 14.96
C GLN A 168 1.30 9.74 16.06
N LYS A 169 1.25 10.29 17.29
CA LYS A 169 1.92 9.69 18.45
C LYS A 169 1.38 8.30 18.79
N VAL A 170 0.07 8.12 18.74
CA VAL A 170 -0.59 6.82 18.94
C VAL A 170 -0.17 5.85 17.85
N HIS A 171 -0.21 6.26 16.58
CA HIS A 171 0.20 5.41 15.46
C HIS A 171 1.66 4.95 15.57
N LYS A 172 2.58 5.88 15.90
CA LYS A 172 3.99 5.55 16.14
C LYS A 172 4.17 4.60 17.32
N SER A 173 3.39 4.77 18.39
CA SER A 173 3.43 3.87 19.55
C SER A 173 2.95 2.47 19.19
N ILE A 174 1.89 2.34 18.39
CA ILE A 174 1.40 1.05 17.88
C ILE A 174 2.47 0.38 17.01
N GLN A 175 3.09 1.11 16.09
CA GLN A 175 4.17 0.57 15.25
C GLN A 175 5.36 0.07 16.07
N ASN A 176 5.77 0.81 17.11
CA ASN A 176 6.82 0.38 18.01
C ASN A 176 6.45 -0.91 18.74
N ILE A 177 5.23 -0.99 19.30
CA ILE A 177 4.72 -2.20 19.98
C ILE A 177 4.70 -3.40 19.04
N ASP A 178 4.24 -3.23 17.80
CA ASP A 178 4.24 -4.30 16.80
C ASP A 178 5.66 -4.76 16.46
N SER A 179 6.61 -3.82 16.35
CA SER A 179 8.02 -4.15 16.09
C SER A 179 8.67 -4.90 17.26
N GLU A 180 8.42 -4.48 18.50
CA GLU A 180 8.92 -5.13 19.72
C GLU A 180 8.32 -6.53 19.88
N LYS A 181 7.01 -6.66 19.66
CA LYS A 181 6.29 -7.93 19.68
C LYS A 181 6.90 -8.91 18.67
N ASN A 182 7.10 -8.48 17.42
CA ASN A 182 7.69 -9.33 16.39
C ASN A 182 9.14 -9.72 16.74
N GLY A 183 9.93 -8.78 17.27
CA GLY A 183 11.28 -9.06 17.77
C GLY A 183 11.30 -10.11 18.90
N MET A 184 10.35 -10.04 19.85
CA MET A 184 10.20 -11.04 20.89
C MET A 184 9.79 -12.41 20.34
N PHE A 185 8.86 -12.47 19.37
CA PHE A 185 8.48 -13.73 18.73
C PHE A 185 9.64 -14.40 18.00
N ASP A 186 10.46 -13.63 17.30
CA ASP A 186 11.64 -14.15 16.62
C ASP A 186 12.69 -14.69 17.60
N GLN A 187 12.88 -14.01 18.75
CA GLN A 187 13.78 -14.48 19.81
C GLN A 187 13.27 -15.77 20.44
N ILE A 188 11.98 -15.84 20.80
CA ILE A 188 11.35 -17.04 21.37
C ILE A 188 11.46 -18.21 20.39
N LYS A 189 11.21 -17.96 19.10
CA LYS A 189 11.31 -18.99 18.07
C LYS A 189 12.74 -19.52 17.95
N LYS A 190 13.74 -18.64 17.89
CA LYS A 190 15.15 -19.05 17.85
C LYS A 190 15.57 -19.85 19.09
N GLU A 191 15.13 -19.44 20.27
CA GLU A 191 15.42 -20.15 21.52
C GLU A 191 14.76 -21.53 21.55
N PHE A 192 13.50 -21.62 21.11
CA PHE A 192 12.78 -22.88 21.01
C PHE A 192 13.43 -23.83 19.99
N ASP A 193 13.74 -23.33 18.79
CA ASP A 193 14.39 -24.11 17.74
C ASP A 193 15.76 -24.62 18.22
N SER A 194 16.57 -23.77 18.88
CA SER A 194 17.85 -24.18 19.47
C SER A 194 17.67 -25.29 20.51
N LYS A 195 16.77 -25.10 21.49
CA LYS A 195 16.52 -26.10 22.54
C LYS A 195 15.99 -27.42 21.99
N PHE A 196 15.17 -27.35 20.95
CA PHE A 196 14.64 -28.53 20.28
C PHE A 196 15.73 -29.30 19.53
N ILE A 197 16.59 -28.57 18.80
CA ILE A 197 17.76 -29.16 18.13
C ILE A 197 18.70 -29.80 19.17
N ASP A 198 18.98 -29.12 20.27
CA ASP A 198 19.83 -29.64 21.35
C ASP A 198 19.24 -30.91 21.97
N TYR A 199 17.93 -30.94 22.20
CA TYR A 199 17.22 -32.12 22.70
C TYR A 199 17.30 -33.30 21.72
N LEU A 200 17.07 -33.06 20.43
CA LEU A 200 17.18 -34.09 19.39
C LEU A 200 18.61 -34.64 19.29
N ASN A 201 19.61 -33.76 19.33
CA ASN A 201 21.01 -34.14 19.30
C ASN A 201 21.39 -34.96 20.54
N LYS A 202 20.98 -34.53 21.74
CA LYS A 202 21.23 -35.27 22.98
C LYS A 202 20.64 -36.68 22.93
N ASN A 203 19.36 -36.81 22.57
CA ASN A 203 18.70 -38.11 22.48
C ASN A 203 19.35 -39.03 21.43
N LYS A 204 19.80 -38.44 20.33
CA LYS A 204 20.53 -39.17 19.27
C LYS A 204 21.87 -39.68 19.78
N GLN A 205 22.63 -38.87 20.51
CA GLN A 205 23.90 -39.28 21.11
C GLN A 205 23.69 -40.40 22.14
N GLU A 206 22.69 -40.27 23.02
CA GLU A 206 22.33 -41.31 23.99
C GLU A 206 21.93 -42.64 23.30
N ALA A 207 21.20 -42.57 22.19
CA ALA A 207 20.82 -43.75 21.43
C ALA A 207 22.02 -44.42 20.74
N ILE A 208 22.99 -43.64 20.25
CA ILE A 208 24.25 -44.17 19.72
C ILE A 208 25.05 -44.86 20.83
N ASP A 209 25.21 -44.22 21.99
CA ASP A 209 25.92 -44.81 23.12
C ASP A 209 25.26 -46.14 23.55
N GLN A 210 23.93 -46.18 23.62
CA GLN A 210 23.23 -47.41 23.94
C GLN A 210 23.41 -48.49 22.86
N ALA A 211 23.44 -48.12 21.58
CA ALA A 211 23.74 -49.05 20.50
C ALA A 211 25.17 -49.62 20.63
N LEU A 212 26.16 -48.78 20.92
CA LEU A 212 27.55 -49.22 21.13
C LEU A 212 27.68 -50.16 22.35
N ILE A 213 26.95 -49.90 23.43
CA ILE A 213 26.87 -50.82 24.59
C ILE A 213 26.22 -52.15 24.18
N ASN A 214 25.15 -52.11 23.37
CA ASN A 214 24.44 -53.31 22.93
C ASN A 214 25.24 -54.16 21.94
N LEU A 215 26.19 -53.58 21.20
CA LEU A 215 27.07 -54.31 20.27
C LEU A 215 27.99 -55.31 20.97
N ILE A 216 28.41 -55.02 22.20
CA ILE A 216 29.26 -55.92 23.00
C ILE A 216 28.45 -56.91 23.85
N SER A 217 27.11 -56.88 23.76
CA SER A 217 26.24 -57.81 24.46
C SER A 217 26.43 -59.24 23.97
N GLU A 218 26.30 -60.22 24.86
CA GLU A 218 26.28 -61.65 24.50
C GLU A 218 25.03 -62.03 23.68
N LYS A 219 23.95 -61.24 23.76
CA LYS A 219 22.70 -61.50 23.05
C LYS A 219 22.78 -61.01 21.60
N LYS A 220 22.85 -61.95 20.65
CA LYS A 220 22.90 -61.67 19.19
C LYS A 220 21.81 -60.72 18.70
N GLU A 221 20.60 -60.81 19.25
CA GLU A 221 19.49 -59.91 18.89
C GLU A 221 19.82 -58.43 19.18
N PHE A 222 20.46 -58.14 20.32
CA PHE A 222 20.85 -56.78 20.68
C PHE A 222 21.97 -56.27 19.77
N GLN A 223 22.91 -57.13 19.40
CA GLN A 223 23.96 -56.78 18.44
C GLN A 223 23.35 -56.43 17.07
N SER A 224 22.40 -57.23 16.56
CA SER A 224 21.75 -56.97 15.27
C SER A 224 20.91 -55.70 15.28
N LYS A 225 20.17 -55.42 16.37
CA LYS A 225 19.43 -54.16 16.52
C LYS A 225 20.37 -52.95 16.57
N ALA A 226 21.46 -53.08 17.31
CA ALA A 226 22.46 -52.02 17.44
C ALA A 226 23.18 -51.72 16.13
N ILE A 227 23.60 -52.75 15.39
CA ILE A 227 24.29 -52.54 14.11
C ILE A 227 23.35 -51.93 13.07
N ASN A 228 22.09 -52.37 13.01
CA ASN A 228 21.10 -51.79 12.11
C ASN A 228 20.85 -50.32 12.44
N TYR A 229 20.77 -49.98 13.73
CA TYR A 229 20.65 -48.58 14.16
C TYR A 229 21.85 -47.76 13.68
N ILE A 230 23.08 -48.21 13.94
CA ILE A 230 24.31 -47.51 13.53
C ILE A 230 24.42 -47.40 12.00
N ALA A 231 24.07 -48.45 11.25
CA ALA A 231 24.09 -48.46 9.80
C ALA A 231 23.14 -47.41 9.21
N LEU A 232 21.87 -47.42 9.67
CA LEU A 232 20.81 -46.53 9.21
C LEU A 232 20.96 -45.09 9.68
N THR A 233 21.79 -44.86 10.69
CA THR A 233 22.06 -43.54 11.25
C THR A 233 23.04 -42.81 10.31
N PRO A 234 22.55 -41.85 9.50
CA PRO A 234 23.34 -41.23 8.43
C PRO A 234 24.32 -40.22 9.03
N ASN A 235 25.56 -40.16 8.51
CA ASN A 235 26.66 -39.23 8.84
C ASN A 235 26.40 -38.38 10.08
N VAL A 236 26.35 -39.05 11.23
CA VAL A 236 26.25 -38.37 12.51
C VAL A 236 27.64 -38.00 12.90
N ASP A 237 27.78 -36.79 13.46
CA ASP A 237 28.97 -36.42 14.20
C ASP A 237 29.04 -37.32 15.45
N PHE A 238 29.54 -38.55 15.26
CA PHE A 238 29.95 -39.40 16.35
C PHE A 238 30.95 -38.60 17.18
N THR A 239 30.77 -38.61 18.50
CA THR A 239 31.74 -37.95 19.37
C THR A 239 33.05 -38.73 19.36
N ASP A 240 34.15 -38.07 19.71
CA ASP A 240 35.47 -38.71 19.86
C ASP A 240 35.40 -39.95 20.78
N GLU A 241 34.63 -39.87 21.87
CA GLU A 241 34.41 -40.99 22.77
C GLU A 241 33.71 -42.18 22.08
N GLN A 242 32.74 -41.91 21.20
CA GLN A 242 32.05 -42.95 20.44
C GLN A 242 32.93 -43.55 19.36
N LEU A 243 33.74 -42.74 18.67
CA LEU A 243 34.73 -43.21 17.71
C LEU A 243 35.78 -44.11 18.37
N PHE A 244 36.26 -43.72 19.56
CA PHE A 244 37.13 -44.54 20.40
C PHE A 244 36.47 -45.87 20.79
N LYS A 245 35.19 -45.86 21.19
CA LYS A 245 34.44 -47.09 21.48
C LYS A 245 34.35 -48.00 20.25
N ILE A 246 34.05 -47.43 19.07
CA ILE A 246 33.97 -48.20 17.82
C ILE A 246 35.32 -48.82 17.46
N SER A 247 36.41 -48.04 17.48
CA SER A 247 37.76 -48.55 17.16
C SER A 247 38.19 -49.65 18.12
N ARG A 248 37.88 -49.51 19.42
CA ARG A 248 38.13 -50.55 20.43
C ARG A 248 37.33 -51.82 20.14
N ILE A 249 36.02 -51.72 19.83
CA ILE A 249 35.17 -52.87 19.51
C ILE A 249 35.74 -53.65 18.33
N LEU A 250 36.17 -52.96 17.28
CA LEU A 250 36.78 -53.56 16.10
C LEU A 250 38.10 -54.28 16.43
N ARG A 251 38.99 -53.62 17.18
CA ARG A 251 40.28 -54.18 17.60
C ARG A 251 40.16 -55.41 18.51
N GLU A 252 39.17 -55.43 19.40
CA GLU A 252 38.90 -56.58 20.26
C GLU A 252 38.32 -57.77 19.48
N GLN A 253 37.86 -57.57 18.24
CA GLN A 253 37.32 -58.60 17.34
C GLN A 253 36.22 -59.47 17.99
N LYS A 254 35.42 -58.89 18.90
CA LYS A 254 34.34 -59.59 19.61
C LYS A 254 33.02 -59.69 18.84
N ILE A 255 32.93 -59.00 17.70
CA ILE A 255 31.78 -59.01 16.80
C ILE A 255 32.08 -59.86 15.55
N ASP A 256 31.04 -60.23 14.81
CA ASP A 256 31.19 -60.93 13.54
C ASP A 256 31.68 -60.00 12.42
N LEU A 257 32.08 -60.60 11.29
CA LEU A 257 32.68 -59.87 10.19
C LEU A 257 31.72 -58.84 9.60
N ASP A 258 30.48 -59.23 9.32
CA ASP A 258 29.46 -58.35 8.73
C ASP A 258 29.21 -57.08 9.59
N LYS A 259 29.16 -57.23 10.92
CA LYS A 259 29.07 -56.08 11.84
C LYS A 259 30.34 -55.25 11.83
N SER A 260 31.51 -55.90 11.76
CA SER A 260 32.81 -55.22 11.72
C SER A 260 32.94 -54.35 10.47
N GLU A 261 32.49 -54.84 9.32
CA GLU A 261 32.51 -54.08 8.06
C GLU A 261 31.62 -52.83 8.14
N THR A 262 30.43 -52.95 8.73
CA THR A 262 29.55 -51.79 8.94
C THR A 262 30.20 -50.73 9.84
N LEU A 263 30.86 -51.13 10.93
CA LEU A 263 31.53 -50.20 11.84
C LEU A 263 32.80 -49.59 11.23
N SER A 264 33.57 -50.39 10.49
CA SER A 264 34.73 -49.96 9.73
C SER A 264 34.35 -48.88 8.73
N ASN A 265 33.28 -49.08 7.97
CA ASN A 265 32.77 -48.10 7.03
C ASN A 265 32.39 -46.77 7.71
N LYS A 266 31.83 -46.84 8.93
CA LYS A 266 31.53 -45.64 9.72
C LYS A 266 32.80 -44.92 10.20
N LEU A 267 33.84 -45.64 10.62
CA LEU A 267 35.13 -45.02 10.96
C LEU A 267 35.81 -44.40 9.73
N ALA A 268 35.76 -45.08 8.58
CA ALA A 268 36.36 -44.59 7.34
C ALA A 268 35.77 -43.27 6.85
N SER A 269 34.52 -42.99 7.18
CA SER A 269 33.86 -41.74 6.78
C SER A 269 34.24 -40.55 7.65
N ILE A 270 34.98 -40.73 8.76
CA ILE A 270 35.30 -39.69 9.74
C ILE A 270 36.82 -39.62 9.96
N GLU A 271 37.39 -38.43 9.75
CA GLU A 271 38.79 -38.17 10.05
C GLU A 271 38.95 -38.00 11.57
N SER A 272 39.70 -38.89 12.20
CA SER A 272 39.95 -38.87 13.64
C SER A 272 41.22 -39.65 14.00
N GLU A 273 41.79 -39.37 15.16
CA GLU A 273 42.93 -40.15 15.68
C GLU A 273 42.59 -41.64 15.86
N TYR A 274 41.32 -41.96 16.15
CA TYR A 274 40.86 -43.34 16.32
C TYR A 274 40.70 -44.08 14.99
N SER A 275 40.30 -43.36 13.93
CA SER A 275 40.26 -43.89 12.57
C SER A 275 41.68 -44.16 12.08
N ASP A 276 42.58 -43.20 12.24
CA ASP A 276 44.01 -43.34 11.95
C ASP A 276 44.63 -44.54 12.65
N ASP A 277 44.44 -44.62 13.96
CA ASP A 277 44.94 -45.71 14.79
C ASP A 277 44.37 -47.04 14.31
N PHE A 278 43.04 -47.15 14.13
CA PHE A 278 42.41 -48.38 13.65
C PHE A 278 42.96 -48.86 12.30
N PHE A 279 42.93 -48.02 11.26
CA PHE A 279 43.36 -48.44 9.92
C PHE A 279 44.87 -48.68 9.82
N SER A 280 45.69 -48.03 10.65
CA SER A 280 47.13 -48.34 10.75
C SER A 280 47.40 -49.71 11.36
N SER A 281 46.50 -50.20 12.22
CA SER A 281 46.60 -51.53 12.84
C SER A 281 45.94 -52.64 12.04
N LEU A 282 45.13 -52.33 11.04
CA LEU A 282 44.35 -53.32 10.29
C LEU A 282 45.17 -54.50 9.73
N PRO A 283 46.42 -54.32 9.24
CA PRO A 283 47.22 -55.43 8.71
C PRO A 283 47.48 -56.54 9.73
N VAL A 284 47.50 -56.23 11.03
CA VAL A 284 47.72 -57.21 12.11
C VAL A 284 46.42 -57.75 12.71
N LEU A 285 45.25 -57.33 12.21
CA LEU A 285 43.93 -57.75 12.70
C LEU A 285 43.31 -58.82 11.80
N GLU A 286 43.95 -60.00 11.71
CA GLU A 286 43.62 -61.07 10.75
C GLU A 286 42.11 -61.41 10.63
N LYS A 287 41.38 -61.49 11.75
CA LYS A 287 39.95 -61.88 11.76
C LYS A 287 39.04 -60.88 11.03
N ILE A 288 39.38 -59.59 11.06
CA ILE A 288 38.56 -58.53 10.48
C ILE A 288 39.22 -57.84 9.28
N ASN A 289 40.43 -58.26 8.90
CA ASN A 289 41.12 -57.80 7.68
C ASN A 289 40.49 -58.44 6.44
N SER A 290 39.18 -58.24 6.24
CA SER A 290 38.48 -58.62 5.02
C SER A 290 38.76 -57.60 3.91
N LYS A 291 38.47 -58.02 2.67
CA LYS A 291 38.53 -57.13 1.51
C LYS A 291 37.73 -55.85 1.72
N ASN A 292 36.52 -55.94 2.27
CA ASN A 292 35.65 -54.77 2.48
C ASN A 292 36.25 -53.81 3.53
N THR A 293 36.78 -54.32 4.64
CA THR A 293 37.45 -53.49 5.65
C THR A 293 38.71 -52.83 5.11
N ARG A 294 39.45 -53.48 4.21
CA ARG A 294 40.56 -52.83 3.48
C ARG A 294 40.07 -51.71 2.56
N LEU A 295 38.98 -51.93 1.83
CA LEU A 295 38.36 -50.89 0.98
C LEU A 295 37.90 -49.68 1.81
N ASP A 296 37.39 -49.89 3.02
CA ASP A 296 37.09 -48.81 3.96
C ASP A 296 38.37 -48.04 4.36
N GLY A 297 39.46 -48.74 4.64
CA GLY A 297 40.76 -48.10 4.89
C GLY A 297 41.28 -47.30 3.69
N TYR A 298 41.08 -47.79 2.47
CA TYR A 298 41.41 -47.05 1.26
C TYR A 298 40.57 -45.79 1.11
N ASN A 299 39.25 -45.86 1.35
CA ASN A 299 38.37 -44.69 1.40
C ASN A 299 38.87 -43.65 2.41
N TYR A 300 39.23 -44.11 3.60
CA TYR A 300 39.74 -43.26 4.66
C TYR A 300 40.99 -42.50 4.21
N TYR A 301 42.03 -43.21 3.75
CA TYR A 301 43.28 -42.59 3.33
C TYR A 301 43.14 -41.72 2.09
N ALA A 302 42.23 -42.06 1.17
CA ALA A 302 41.89 -41.20 0.04
C ALA A 302 41.33 -39.86 0.51
N LYS A 303 40.45 -39.88 1.53
CA LYS A 303 39.82 -38.70 2.10
C LYS A 303 40.81 -37.80 2.85
N VAL A 304 41.65 -38.38 3.71
CA VAL A 304 42.62 -37.60 4.53
C VAL A 304 43.89 -37.21 3.74
N GLY A 305 44.07 -37.78 2.55
CA GLY A 305 45.20 -37.52 1.67
C GLY A 305 46.32 -38.56 1.86
N ILE A 306 46.47 -39.43 0.86
CA ILE A 306 47.35 -40.60 0.93
C ILE A 306 48.82 -40.19 1.12
N LYS A 307 49.25 -39.07 0.53
CA LYS A 307 50.62 -38.56 0.65
C LYS A 307 51.04 -38.31 2.11
N ASN A 308 50.10 -37.95 2.98
CA ASN A 308 50.36 -37.69 4.40
C ASN A 308 50.47 -38.97 5.22
N LYS A 309 49.94 -40.09 4.71
CA LYS A 309 49.77 -41.38 5.40
C LYS A 309 50.34 -42.54 4.57
N GLU A 310 51.37 -42.27 3.78
CA GLU A 310 51.88 -43.21 2.76
C GLU A 310 52.32 -44.54 3.39
N LYS A 311 52.99 -44.50 4.54
CA LYS A 311 53.52 -45.70 5.21
C LYS A 311 52.37 -46.60 5.68
N GLU A 312 51.38 -46.01 6.30
CA GLU A 312 50.19 -46.67 6.84
C GLU A 312 49.33 -47.22 5.69
N PHE A 313 49.15 -46.45 4.62
CA PHE A 313 48.45 -46.88 3.42
C PHE A 313 49.13 -48.08 2.74
N ILE A 314 50.45 -48.03 2.57
CA ILE A 314 51.21 -49.16 1.98
C ILE A 314 51.04 -50.42 2.81
N SER A 315 51.02 -50.32 4.14
CA SER A 315 50.87 -51.48 5.01
C SER A 315 49.54 -52.23 4.80
N LEU A 316 48.49 -51.57 4.31
CA LEU A 316 47.22 -52.20 3.96
C LEU A 316 47.30 -53.10 2.70
N ILE A 317 48.27 -52.84 1.82
CA ILE A 317 48.42 -53.52 0.51
C ILE A 317 49.31 -54.77 0.63
N LEU A 318 50.08 -54.90 1.72
CA LEU A 318 51.03 -56.00 1.95
C LEU A 318 50.34 -57.30 2.39
N SER A 319 49.42 -57.83 1.59
CA SER A 319 48.77 -59.12 1.80
C SER A 319 49.60 -60.29 1.23
N GLU A 320 49.05 -61.51 1.28
CA GLU A 320 49.65 -62.70 0.65
C GLU A 320 49.78 -62.57 -0.88
N ASN A 321 48.98 -61.71 -1.53
CA ASN A 321 49.06 -61.44 -2.96
C ASN A 321 49.04 -59.92 -3.25
N PRO A 322 50.17 -59.22 -2.99
CA PRO A 322 50.25 -57.76 -3.09
C PRO A 322 49.98 -57.25 -4.51
N THR A 323 50.39 -58.00 -5.53
CA THR A 323 50.15 -57.63 -6.94
C THR A 323 48.66 -57.56 -7.25
N GLN A 324 47.89 -58.59 -6.89
CA GLN A 324 46.46 -58.62 -7.16
C GLN A 324 45.72 -57.55 -6.34
N ASP A 325 46.08 -57.39 -5.07
CA ASP A 325 45.47 -56.37 -4.21
C ASP A 325 45.78 -54.95 -4.70
N TYR A 326 46.97 -54.72 -5.23
CA TYR A 326 47.33 -53.45 -5.85
C TYR A 326 46.55 -53.20 -7.15
N ILE A 327 46.36 -54.22 -7.99
CA ILE A 327 45.50 -54.12 -9.18
C ILE A 327 44.07 -53.74 -8.78
N GLU A 328 43.51 -54.43 -7.78
CA GLU A 328 42.15 -54.17 -7.28
C GLU A 328 42.02 -52.77 -6.67
N LEU A 329 43.04 -52.32 -5.95
CA LEU A 329 43.14 -50.96 -5.42
C LEU A 329 43.08 -49.92 -6.54
N ILE A 330 43.89 -50.07 -7.59
CA ILE A 330 43.88 -49.10 -8.71
C ILE A 330 42.52 -49.16 -9.43
N ASP A 331 41.96 -50.35 -9.67
CA ASP A 331 40.62 -50.51 -10.27
C ASP A 331 39.54 -49.80 -9.43
N TRP A 332 39.63 -49.89 -8.10
CA TRP A 332 38.71 -49.24 -7.17
C TRP A 332 38.89 -47.72 -7.16
N PHE A 333 40.12 -47.21 -7.00
CA PHE A 333 40.43 -45.77 -7.00
C PHE A 333 40.05 -45.10 -8.32
N ARG A 334 40.17 -45.82 -9.44
CA ARG A 334 39.67 -45.34 -10.74
C ARG A 334 38.16 -45.05 -10.70
N SER A 335 37.38 -45.91 -10.08
CA SER A 335 35.92 -45.76 -10.04
C SER A 335 35.46 -44.69 -9.06
N SER A 336 36.17 -44.54 -7.93
CA SER A 336 35.67 -43.77 -6.79
C SER A 336 36.47 -42.49 -6.49
N HIS A 337 37.76 -42.41 -6.86
CA HIS A 337 38.71 -41.37 -6.42
C HIS A 337 39.76 -41.04 -7.50
N GLN A 338 39.29 -40.59 -8.68
CA GLN A 338 40.13 -40.42 -9.89
C GLN A 338 41.34 -39.49 -9.71
N THR A 339 41.27 -38.52 -8.81
CA THR A 339 42.38 -37.57 -8.56
C THR A 339 43.54 -38.20 -7.81
N GLU A 340 43.28 -39.22 -6.99
CA GLU A 340 44.30 -39.89 -6.18
C GLU A 340 45.01 -41.02 -6.92
N ILE A 341 44.45 -41.49 -8.04
CA ILE A 341 45.01 -42.62 -8.80
C ILE A 341 46.44 -42.36 -9.27
N ILE A 342 46.76 -41.11 -9.63
CA ILE A 342 48.10 -40.70 -10.08
C ILE A 342 49.10 -40.81 -8.92
N SER A 343 48.69 -40.39 -7.72
CA SER A 343 49.51 -40.50 -6.51
C SER A 343 49.83 -41.97 -6.22
N ILE A 344 48.84 -42.85 -6.40
CA ILE A 344 48.98 -44.29 -6.14
C ILE A 344 49.91 -44.97 -7.15
N ILE A 345 49.68 -44.77 -8.45
CA ILE A 345 50.49 -45.37 -9.53
C ILE A 345 51.97 -44.95 -9.39
N ASN A 346 52.21 -43.75 -8.87
CA ASN A 346 53.54 -43.18 -8.68
C ASN A 346 54.17 -43.46 -7.31
N PHE A 347 53.61 -44.34 -6.47
CA PHE A 347 54.27 -44.67 -5.20
C PHE A 347 55.54 -45.49 -5.41
N GLU A 348 56.67 -44.79 -5.33
CA GLU A 348 58.02 -45.34 -5.47
C GLU A 348 58.26 -46.55 -4.56
N LYS A 349 57.81 -46.47 -3.30
CA LYS A 349 57.98 -47.57 -2.32
C LYS A 349 57.22 -48.86 -2.67
N LEU A 350 56.11 -48.79 -3.40
CA LEU A 350 55.39 -49.97 -3.89
C LEU A 350 56.12 -50.61 -5.07
N ASN A 351 56.80 -49.79 -5.87
CA ASN A 351 57.51 -50.19 -7.08
C ASN A 351 58.98 -50.61 -6.82
N ASP A 352 59.59 -50.19 -5.70
CA ASP A 352 61.04 -50.33 -5.44
C ASP A 352 61.49 -51.64 -4.79
N LYS A 353 60.57 -52.47 -4.30
CA LYS A 353 60.93 -53.62 -3.46
C LYS A 353 60.60 -54.99 -4.08
N GLY A 354 60.20 -55.05 -5.35
CA GLY A 354 59.73 -56.29 -5.99
C GLY A 354 58.50 -56.90 -5.29
N ILE A 355 57.79 -56.11 -4.48
CA ILE A 355 56.59 -56.51 -3.74
C ILE A 355 55.45 -56.77 -4.72
N ILE A 356 55.41 -56.02 -5.81
CA ILE A 356 54.39 -56.09 -6.85
C ILE A 356 55.06 -56.44 -8.18
N ASP A 357 54.42 -57.32 -8.94
CA ASP A 357 54.78 -57.60 -10.32
C ASP A 357 54.34 -56.43 -11.21
N ILE A 358 55.29 -55.52 -11.47
CA ILE A 358 55.09 -54.31 -12.29
C ILE A 358 54.59 -54.67 -13.70
N LYS A 359 55.04 -55.81 -14.25
CA LYS A 359 54.64 -56.26 -15.59
C LYS A 359 53.16 -56.61 -15.62
N ALA A 360 52.71 -57.43 -14.67
CA ALA A 360 51.31 -57.83 -14.56
C ALA A 360 50.39 -56.62 -14.32
N VAL A 361 50.81 -55.66 -13.48
CA VAL A 361 50.05 -54.42 -13.26
C VAL A 361 49.97 -53.62 -14.55
N TYR A 362 51.09 -53.37 -15.22
CA TYR A 362 51.12 -52.57 -16.45
C TYR A 362 50.30 -53.19 -17.59
N GLU A 363 50.39 -54.50 -17.80
CA GLU A 363 49.56 -55.25 -18.76
C GLU A 363 48.07 -55.13 -18.42
N LYS A 364 47.72 -55.14 -17.13
CA LYS A 364 46.33 -54.92 -16.72
C LYS A 364 45.88 -53.49 -17.04
N LEU A 365 46.69 -52.48 -16.70
CA LEU A 365 46.39 -51.06 -16.93
C LEU A 365 46.23 -50.72 -18.43
N THR A 366 47.08 -51.29 -19.29
CA THR A 366 47.07 -51.05 -20.74
C THR A 366 45.85 -51.67 -21.42
N ASN A 367 45.34 -52.77 -20.88
CA ASN A 367 44.09 -53.40 -21.33
C ASN A 367 42.82 -52.68 -20.82
N TRP A 368 42.96 -51.55 -20.11
CA TRP A 368 41.80 -50.80 -19.62
C TRP A 368 41.17 -49.94 -20.71
N CYS A 369 39.83 -49.97 -20.79
CA CYS A 369 39.05 -49.14 -21.71
C CYS A 369 39.22 -47.62 -21.51
N TYR A 370 39.80 -47.20 -20.38
CA TYR A 370 40.12 -45.80 -20.05
C TYR A 370 41.62 -45.49 -20.10
N PHE A 371 42.46 -46.41 -20.59
CA PHE A 371 43.91 -46.22 -20.64
C PHE A 371 44.28 -44.90 -21.32
N GLU A 372 43.68 -44.60 -22.47
CA GLU A 372 43.92 -43.35 -23.22
C GLU A 372 43.63 -42.07 -22.42
N LYS A 373 42.72 -42.11 -21.43
CA LYS A 373 42.41 -40.95 -20.57
C LYS A 373 43.56 -40.63 -19.61
N TYR A 374 44.32 -41.64 -19.17
CA TYR A 374 45.39 -41.52 -18.18
C TYR A 374 46.76 -41.87 -18.74
N LYS A 375 46.85 -42.04 -20.07
CA LYS A 375 48.02 -42.55 -20.76
C LYS A 375 49.23 -41.67 -20.49
N LYS A 376 49.08 -40.36 -20.53
CA LYS A 376 50.16 -39.41 -20.27
C LYS A 376 50.70 -39.56 -18.85
N GLU A 377 49.82 -39.69 -17.86
CA GLU A 377 50.17 -39.83 -16.46
C GLU A 377 50.80 -41.19 -16.17
N ILE A 378 50.33 -42.25 -16.83
CA ILE A 378 50.90 -43.59 -16.75
C ILE A 378 52.28 -43.62 -17.43
N GLU A 379 52.44 -43.05 -18.63
CA GLU A 379 53.71 -42.95 -19.35
C GLU A 379 54.75 -42.11 -18.59
N GLN A 380 54.30 -41.13 -17.80
CA GLN A 380 55.14 -40.34 -16.90
C GLN A 380 55.39 -41.01 -15.55
N SER A 381 54.79 -42.18 -15.30
CA SER A 381 54.91 -42.84 -14.02
C SER A 381 56.16 -43.70 -13.90
N LEU A 382 56.60 -43.90 -12.66
CA LEU A 382 57.69 -44.83 -12.34
C LEU A 382 57.37 -46.26 -12.81
N LEU A 383 56.08 -46.63 -12.84
CA LEU A 383 55.61 -47.93 -13.33
C LEU A 383 55.96 -48.15 -14.80
N TYR A 384 55.76 -47.13 -15.66
CA TYR A 384 56.09 -47.21 -17.08
C TYR A 384 57.60 -47.27 -17.32
N TYR A 385 58.37 -46.45 -16.61
CA TYR A 385 59.83 -46.47 -16.71
C TYR A 385 60.41 -47.85 -16.37
N LYS A 386 60.00 -48.44 -15.25
CA LYS A 386 60.45 -49.77 -14.82
C LYS A 386 59.98 -50.90 -15.74
N TYR A 387 58.77 -50.80 -16.28
CA TYR A 387 58.31 -51.75 -17.30
C TYR A 387 59.18 -51.68 -18.56
N GLY A 388 59.52 -50.46 -19.00
CA GLY A 388 60.41 -50.23 -20.14
C GLY A 388 61.77 -50.91 -19.96
N GLU A 389 62.39 -50.78 -18.79
CA GLU A 389 63.63 -51.47 -18.42
C GLU A 389 63.48 -52.99 -18.47
N LEU A 390 62.40 -53.54 -17.90
CA LEU A 390 62.14 -54.99 -17.90
C LEU A 390 61.83 -55.58 -19.28
N SER A 391 61.31 -54.77 -20.21
CA SER A 391 61.00 -55.19 -21.59
C SER A 391 62.18 -55.12 -22.55
N ALA A 392 63.25 -54.42 -22.16
CA ALA A 392 64.48 -54.26 -22.95
C ALA A 392 65.56 -55.33 -22.64
N VAL A 393 65.36 -56.09 -21.56
CA VAL A 393 66.14 -57.27 -21.16
C VAL A 393 65.44 -58.53 -21.68
#